data_AF-A0A2N2AFQ7-F1
#
_entry.id   AF-A0A2N2AFQ7-F1
#
_cell.length_a   1.000
_cell.length_b   1.000
_cell.length_c   1.000
_cell.angle_alpha   90.00
_cell.angle_beta   90.00
_cell.angle_gamma   90.00
#
_symmetry.space_group_name_H-M   'P 1'
#
loop_
_entity.id
_entity.type
_entity.pdbx_description
1 polymer ?
#
loop_
_entity_poly.entity_id
_entity_poly.type
_entity_poly.pdbx_seq_one_letter_code
_entity_poly.pdbx_strand_id
1 'polypeptide(L)'
;MSGRKDAAPEDVLTEAKNMLNLGIDGDKEAAKKAHKMFKQICASDPQNYLAEAYLGSATALLGRDEIDPNKRFTLVIRGLKILDRVVSKQPENIEIRISRGSVCHNLPEFYFHRLRTAVEDFGYLASRYESDPKVFPRELYWKVLFDLGSAYKQLGSAQESESTWQKLWSAAPEPNKYRELLKQEGFKAQSEPSRRQKSWRL
;
A
#
# COMPACT_ATOMS: atom_id res chain seq x y z
N MET A 1 -6.08 -17.23 -37.10
CA MET A 1 -6.79 -17.06 -35.81
C MET A 1 -5.88 -17.62 -34.73
N SER A 2 -5.11 -16.76 -34.06
CA SER A 2 -4.16 -17.16 -33.01
C SER A 2 -4.85 -16.95 -31.67
N GLY A 3 -4.93 -18.02 -30.87
CA GLY A 3 -5.70 -18.06 -29.62
C GLY A 3 -5.25 -17.00 -28.62
N ARG A 4 -6.23 -16.27 -28.07
CA ARG A 4 -6.06 -15.55 -26.81
C ARG A 4 -5.74 -16.59 -25.75
N LYS A 5 -4.52 -16.55 -25.19
CA LYS A 5 -4.20 -17.25 -23.95
C LYS A 5 -5.19 -16.79 -22.88
N ASP A 6 -5.73 -17.77 -22.15
CA ASP A 6 -6.79 -17.66 -21.16
C ASP A 6 -6.37 -16.84 -19.92
N ALA A 7 -6.19 -15.53 -20.09
CA ALA A 7 -6.25 -14.60 -18.97
C ALA A 7 -7.64 -14.75 -18.33
N ALA A 8 -7.69 -14.83 -17.00
CA ALA A 8 -8.98 -14.81 -16.30
C ALA A 8 -9.78 -13.59 -16.78
N PRO A 9 -11.10 -13.72 -17.05
CA PRO A 9 -11.92 -12.59 -17.46
C PRO A 9 -11.73 -11.43 -16.48
N GLU A 10 -11.62 -10.19 -16.99
CA GLU A 10 -11.36 -8.97 -16.21
C GLU A 10 -12.32 -8.84 -15.00
N ASP A 11 -13.53 -9.35 -15.15
CA ASP A 11 -14.56 -9.45 -14.11
C ASP A 11 -14.15 -10.31 -12.91
N VAL A 12 -13.45 -11.44 -13.14
CA VAL A 12 -13.02 -12.37 -12.08
C VAL A 12 -11.90 -11.77 -11.23
N LEU A 13 -10.96 -11.07 -11.87
CA LEU A 13 -9.89 -10.36 -11.15
C LEU A 13 -10.48 -9.23 -10.30
N THR A 14 -11.43 -8.48 -10.85
CA THR A 14 -12.13 -7.41 -10.14
C THR A 14 -12.92 -7.94 -8.94
N GLU A 15 -13.66 -9.04 -9.10
CA GLU A 15 -14.36 -9.69 -7.99
C GLU A 15 -13.37 -10.17 -6.91
N ALA A 16 -12.24 -10.77 -7.29
CA ALA A 16 -11.22 -11.21 -6.34
C ALA A 16 -10.63 -10.04 -5.53
N LYS A 17 -10.38 -8.89 -6.17
CA LYS A 17 -9.95 -7.66 -5.50
C LYS A 17 -11.02 -7.14 -4.53
N ASN A 18 -12.29 -7.16 -4.92
CA ASN A 18 -13.39 -6.76 -4.04
C ASN A 18 -13.48 -7.65 -2.80
N MET A 19 -13.35 -8.98 -2.98
CA MET A 19 -13.31 -9.91 -1.85
C MET A 19 -12.11 -9.65 -0.94
N LEU A 20 -10.95 -9.30 -1.50
CA LEU A 20 -9.78 -8.94 -0.71
C LEU A 20 -10.01 -7.68 0.12
N ASN A 21 -10.62 -6.65 -0.46
CA ASN A 21 -10.94 -5.40 0.25
C ASN A 21 -11.89 -5.66 1.43
N LEU A 22 -12.96 -6.44 1.22
CA LEU A 22 -13.84 -6.87 2.32
C LEU A 22 -13.06 -7.65 3.40
N GLY A 23 -12.12 -8.49 2.99
CA GLY A 23 -11.23 -9.19 3.91
C GLY A 23 -10.34 -8.27 4.74
N ILE A 24 -9.79 -7.23 4.11
CA ILE A 24 -8.99 -6.19 4.79
C ILE A 24 -9.87 -5.48 5.84
N ASP A 25 -11.12 -5.19 5.49
CA ASP A 25 -12.11 -4.54 6.37
C ASP A 25 -12.64 -5.46 7.50
N GLY A 26 -12.28 -6.75 7.49
CA GLY A 26 -12.50 -7.68 8.61
C GLY A 26 -13.31 -8.92 8.26
N ASP A 27 -13.82 -9.05 7.03
CA ASP A 27 -14.57 -10.24 6.60
C ASP A 27 -13.62 -11.43 6.34
N LYS A 28 -13.55 -12.32 7.32
CA LYS A 28 -12.67 -13.51 7.28
C LYS A 28 -13.00 -14.46 6.12
N GLU A 29 -14.27 -14.60 5.77
CA GLU A 29 -14.69 -15.49 4.68
C GLU A 29 -14.38 -14.86 3.32
N ALA A 30 -14.53 -13.54 3.19
CA ALA A 30 -14.10 -12.82 1.99
C ALA A 30 -12.58 -12.94 1.77
N ALA A 31 -11.76 -12.88 2.84
CA ALA A 31 -10.30 -13.11 2.74
C ALA A 31 -9.96 -14.51 2.20
N LYS A 32 -10.65 -15.55 2.70
CA LYS A 32 -10.51 -16.93 2.20
C LYS A 32 -10.95 -17.06 0.74
N LYS A 33 -12.07 -16.45 0.38
CA LYS A 33 -12.58 -16.45 -1.00
C LYS A 33 -11.60 -15.76 -1.94
N ALA A 34 -11.10 -14.58 -1.59
CA ALA A 34 -10.09 -13.84 -2.35
C ALA A 34 -8.85 -14.70 -2.58
N HIS A 35 -8.30 -15.30 -1.53
CA HIS A 35 -7.14 -16.18 -1.63
C HIS A 35 -7.38 -17.36 -2.60
N LYS A 36 -8.55 -18.00 -2.53
CA LYS A 36 -8.92 -19.09 -3.45
C LYS A 36 -9.01 -18.60 -4.90
N MET A 37 -9.64 -17.45 -5.14
CA MET A 37 -9.80 -16.87 -6.47
C MET A 37 -8.44 -16.50 -7.07
N PHE A 38 -7.57 -15.79 -6.34
CA PHE A 38 -6.23 -15.46 -6.85
C PHE A 38 -5.38 -16.69 -7.13
N LYS A 39 -5.51 -17.75 -6.31
CA LYS A 39 -4.83 -19.02 -6.57
C LYS A 39 -5.31 -19.66 -7.88
N GLN A 40 -6.60 -19.56 -8.20
CA GLN A 40 -7.15 -20.04 -9.47
C GLN A 40 -6.67 -19.20 -10.65
N ILE A 41 -6.68 -17.86 -10.52
CA ILE A 41 -6.17 -16.94 -11.56
C ILE A 41 -4.70 -17.22 -11.85
N CYS A 42 -3.86 -17.40 -10.83
CA CYS A 42 -2.44 -17.72 -11.01
C CYS A 42 -2.20 -19.11 -11.62
N ALA A 43 -3.14 -20.05 -11.42
CA ALA A 43 -3.05 -21.38 -12.03
C ALA A 43 -3.41 -21.35 -13.52
N SER A 44 -4.39 -20.52 -13.92
CA SER A 44 -4.76 -20.33 -15.33
C SER A 44 -3.77 -19.43 -16.08
N ASP A 45 -3.23 -18.41 -15.40
CA ASP A 45 -2.26 -17.47 -15.96
C ASP A 45 -1.06 -17.28 -15.01
N PRO A 46 -0.04 -18.16 -15.10
CA PRO A 46 1.15 -18.10 -14.25
C PRO A 46 2.03 -16.85 -14.46
N GLN A 47 1.79 -16.05 -15.49
CA GLN A 47 2.52 -14.80 -15.73
C GLN A 47 1.75 -13.55 -15.28
N ASN A 48 0.56 -13.73 -14.68
CA ASN A 48 -0.19 -12.65 -14.07
C ASN A 48 0.42 -12.24 -12.72
N TYR A 49 1.52 -11.50 -12.79
CA TYR A 49 2.23 -10.99 -11.62
C TYR A 49 1.35 -10.12 -10.72
N LEU A 50 0.37 -9.41 -11.30
CA LEU A 50 -0.56 -8.61 -10.51
C LEU A 50 -1.46 -9.50 -9.63
N ALA A 51 -2.08 -10.53 -10.21
CA ALA A 51 -2.85 -11.52 -9.46
C ALA A 51 -1.99 -12.27 -8.44
N GLU A 52 -0.72 -12.53 -8.78
CA GLU A 52 0.23 -13.16 -7.87
C GLU A 52 0.59 -12.26 -6.68
N ALA A 53 0.75 -10.94 -6.88
CA ALA A 53 0.91 -10.00 -5.78
C ALA A 53 -0.30 -10.02 -4.86
N TYR A 54 -1.51 -9.97 -5.42
CA TYR A 54 -2.74 -10.07 -4.62
C TYR A 54 -2.91 -11.42 -3.92
N LEU A 55 -2.44 -12.52 -4.52
CA LEU A 55 -2.33 -13.80 -3.83
C LEU A 55 -1.43 -13.67 -2.61
N GLY A 56 -0.26 -13.04 -2.74
CA GLY A 56 0.66 -12.77 -1.63
C GLY A 56 -0.01 -11.96 -0.51
N SER A 57 -0.72 -10.89 -0.85
CA SER A 57 -1.49 -10.08 0.11
C SER A 57 -2.58 -10.90 0.80
N ALA A 58 -3.38 -11.67 0.04
CA ALA A 58 -4.42 -12.53 0.59
C ALA A 58 -3.84 -13.63 1.49
N THR A 59 -2.71 -14.24 1.11
CA THR A 59 -2.02 -15.24 1.94
C THR A 59 -1.55 -14.63 3.26
N ALA A 60 -0.97 -13.43 3.24
CA ALA A 60 -0.56 -12.75 4.48
C ALA A 60 -1.77 -12.39 5.35
N LEU A 61 -2.87 -11.93 4.74
CA LEU A 61 -4.11 -11.59 5.43
C LEU A 61 -4.73 -12.78 6.16
N LEU A 62 -4.67 -13.99 5.58
CA LEU A 62 -5.14 -15.21 6.27
C LEU A 62 -4.42 -15.46 7.59
N GLY A 63 -3.19 -14.99 7.75
CA GLY A 63 -2.46 -15.07 9.02
C GLY A 63 -3.14 -14.31 10.15
N ARG A 64 -3.78 -13.17 9.87
CA ARG A 64 -4.50 -12.36 10.88
C ARG A 64 -5.56 -13.18 11.62
N ASP A 65 -6.28 -14.02 10.88
CA ASP A 65 -7.45 -14.75 11.37
C ASP A 65 -7.11 -16.17 11.84
N GLU A 66 -5.87 -16.62 11.67
CA GLU A 66 -5.38 -17.92 12.10
C GLU A 66 -5.15 -17.96 13.62
N ILE A 67 -5.63 -19.01 14.26
CA ILE A 67 -5.58 -19.22 15.71
C ILE A 67 -4.23 -19.82 16.11
N ASP A 68 -3.69 -20.72 15.28
CA ASP A 68 -2.39 -21.34 15.51
C ASP A 68 -1.26 -20.34 15.22
N PRO A 69 -0.44 -19.98 16.23
CA PRO A 69 0.62 -18.99 16.04
C PRO A 69 1.65 -19.38 14.98
N ASN A 70 2.02 -20.66 14.87
CA ASN A 70 3.00 -21.11 13.88
C ASN A 70 2.45 -21.02 12.46
N LYS A 71 1.18 -21.41 12.27
CA LYS A 71 0.50 -21.27 10.98
C LYS A 71 0.32 -19.80 10.61
N ARG A 72 -0.03 -18.94 11.57
CA ARG A 72 -0.11 -17.48 11.38
C ARG A 72 1.20 -16.93 10.82
N PHE A 73 2.33 -17.19 11.48
CA PHE A 73 3.64 -16.73 11.02
C PHE A 73 3.98 -17.30 9.63
N THR A 74 3.70 -18.58 9.41
CA THR A 74 3.96 -19.24 8.12
C THR A 74 3.19 -18.58 6.97
N LEU A 75 1.92 -18.25 7.19
CA LEU A 75 1.08 -17.57 6.20
C LEU A 75 1.62 -16.18 5.86
N VAL A 76 1.95 -15.38 6.89
CA VAL A 76 2.54 -14.05 6.69
C VAL A 76 3.85 -14.13 5.92
N ILE A 77 4.79 -14.98 6.34
CA ILE A 77 6.09 -15.14 5.67
C ILE A 77 5.92 -15.60 4.22
N ARG A 78 4.98 -16.52 3.96
CA ARG A 78 4.68 -16.97 2.60
C ARG A 78 4.14 -15.83 1.74
N GLY A 79 3.22 -15.03 2.26
CA GLY A 79 2.69 -13.86 1.56
C GLY A 79 3.78 -12.85 1.22
N LEU A 80 4.66 -12.53 2.18
CA LEU A 80 5.80 -11.65 1.99
C LEU A 80 6.77 -12.16 0.91
N LYS A 81 7.11 -13.46 0.93
CA LYS A 81 7.97 -14.07 -0.09
C LYS A 81 7.41 -13.94 -1.50
N ILE A 82 6.08 -14.08 -1.65
CA ILE A 82 5.41 -13.88 -2.93
C ILE A 82 5.55 -12.42 -3.36
N LEU A 83 5.21 -11.47 -2.49
CA LEU A 83 5.27 -10.04 -2.78
C LEU A 83 6.69 -9.57 -3.14
N ASP A 84 7.70 -9.99 -2.39
CA ASP A 84 9.11 -9.67 -2.64
C ASP A 84 9.56 -10.18 -4.01
N ARG A 85 9.23 -11.44 -4.34
CA ARG A 85 9.51 -11.99 -5.66
C ARG A 85 8.83 -11.18 -6.75
N VAL A 86 7.54 -10.88 -6.61
CA VAL A 86 6.78 -10.21 -7.66
C VAL A 86 7.29 -8.79 -7.89
N VAL A 87 7.61 -8.03 -6.84
CA VAL A 87 8.25 -6.71 -7.00
C VAL A 87 9.60 -6.82 -7.70
N SER A 88 10.41 -7.86 -7.42
CA SER A 88 11.68 -8.06 -8.14
C SER A 88 11.49 -8.31 -9.65
N LYS A 89 10.32 -8.81 -10.06
CA LYS A 89 9.97 -9.08 -11.47
C LYS A 89 9.29 -7.89 -12.15
N GLN A 90 8.52 -7.11 -11.40
CA GLN A 90 7.75 -5.98 -11.88
C GLN A 90 8.01 -4.75 -11.00
N PRO A 91 9.26 -4.24 -10.96
CA PRO A 91 9.69 -3.24 -9.99
C PRO A 91 9.06 -1.86 -10.20
N GLU A 92 8.43 -1.60 -11.34
CA GLU A 92 7.79 -0.32 -11.63
C GLU A 92 6.25 -0.38 -11.49
N ASN A 93 5.69 -1.57 -11.28
CA ASN A 93 4.24 -1.75 -11.23
C ASN A 93 3.67 -1.17 -9.94
N ILE A 94 2.82 -0.15 -10.11
CA ILE A 94 2.22 0.65 -9.06
C ILE A 94 1.37 -0.20 -8.11
N GLU A 95 0.44 -0.99 -8.64
CA GLU A 95 -0.46 -1.82 -7.83
C GLU A 95 0.29 -2.89 -7.02
N ILE A 96 1.31 -3.50 -7.62
CA ILE A 96 2.15 -4.48 -6.94
C ILE A 96 2.89 -3.84 -5.76
N ARG A 97 3.47 -2.65 -5.93
CA ARG A 97 4.13 -1.92 -4.83
C ARG A 97 3.16 -1.45 -3.77
N ILE A 98 1.95 -1.02 -4.14
CA ILE A 98 0.88 -0.70 -3.17
C ILE A 98 0.59 -1.91 -2.29
N SER A 99 0.44 -3.09 -2.90
CA SER A 99 0.19 -4.34 -2.19
C SER A 99 1.33 -4.70 -1.22
N ARG A 100 2.59 -4.65 -1.67
CA ARG A 100 3.73 -4.98 -0.80
C ARG A 100 3.91 -3.96 0.33
N GLY A 101 3.86 -2.66 0.01
CA GLY A 101 3.99 -1.58 0.99
C GLY A 101 2.90 -1.65 2.07
N SER A 102 1.64 -1.85 1.66
CA SER A 102 0.51 -1.94 2.60
C SER A 102 0.62 -3.15 3.53
N VAL A 103 0.99 -4.33 3.00
CA VAL A 103 1.20 -5.53 3.83
C VAL A 103 2.35 -5.31 4.81
N CYS A 104 3.49 -4.80 4.33
CA CYS A 104 4.67 -4.56 5.15
C CYS A 104 4.41 -3.54 6.27
N HIS A 105 3.66 -2.48 5.99
CA HIS A 105 3.31 -1.44 6.95
C HIS A 105 2.41 -1.95 8.09
N ASN A 106 1.51 -2.87 7.79
CA ASN A 106 0.52 -3.36 8.75
C ASN A 106 1.03 -4.52 9.62
N LEU A 107 2.26 -4.96 9.42
CA LEU A 107 2.86 -6.03 10.22
C LEU A 107 3.60 -5.47 11.44
N PRO A 108 3.55 -6.15 12.59
CA PRO A 108 4.34 -5.76 13.76
C PRO A 108 5.84 -5.74 13.46
N GLU A 109 6.46 -4.56 13.54
CA GLU A 109 7.86 -4.37 13.18
C GLU A 109 8.81 -5.23 14.01
N PHE A 110 8.53 -5.43 15.30
CA PHE A 110 9.35 -6.22 16.22
C PHE A 110 9.55 -7.68 15.77
N TYR A 111 8.58 -8.25 15.05
CA TYR A 111 8.65 -9.65 14.61
C TYR A 111 9.07 -9.81 13.16
N PHE A 112 8.69 -8.88 12.28
CA PHE A 112 8.82 -9.06 10.83
C PHE A 112 9.87 -8.15 10.18
N HIS A 113 10.22 -7.02 10.80
CA HIS A 113 11.22 -6.07 10.29
C HIS A 113 10.94 -5.59 8.85
N ARG A 114 9.70 -5.12 8.60
CA ARG A 114 9.20 -4.82 7.24
C ARG A 114 8.92 -3.35 6.99
N LEU A 115 9.01 -2.48 7.99
CA LEU A 115 8.77 -1.05 7.80
C LEU A 115 9.74 -0.41 6.81
N ARG A 116 11.01 -0.83 6.75
CA ARG A 116 11.96 -0.32 5.73
C ARG A 116 11.51 -0.64 4.30
N THR A 117 10.91 -1.81 4.08
CA THR A 117 10.32 -2.16 2.77
C THR A 117 9.08 -1.33 2.48
N ALA A 118 8.24 -1.05 3.49
CA ALA A 118 7.10 -0.16 3.33
C ALA A 118 7.55 1.27 2.96
N VAL A 119 8.61 1.79 3.60
CA VAL A 119 9.22 3.08 3.26
C VAL A 119 9.72 3.09 1.81
N GLU A 120 10.39 2.03 1.35
CA GLU A 120 10.84 1.91 -0.04
C GLU A 120 9.65 2.03 -1.02
N ASP A 121 8.59 1.25 -0.80
CA ASP A 121 7.44 1.23 -1.71
C ASP A 121 6.65 2.53 -1.68
N PHE A 122 6.34 3.06 -0.49
CA PHE A 122 5.59 4.31 -0.39
C PHE A 122 6.41 5.52 -0.86
N GLY A 123 7.73 5.53 -0.62
CA GLY A 123 8.63 6.54 -1.18
C GLY A 123 8.63 6.52 -2.71
N TYR A 124 8.73 5.34 -3.31
CA TYR A 124 8.59 5.18 -4.75
C TYR A 124 7.23 5.69 -5.25
N LEU A 125 6.13 5.26 -4.63
CA LEU A 125 4.78 5.64 -5.03
C LEU A 125 4.54 7.16 -4.93
N ALA A 126 5.02 7.81 -3.86
CA ALA A 126 4.94 9.25 -3.71
C ALA A 126 5.72 9.98 -4.82
N SER A 127 6.95 9.54 -5.10
CA SER A 127 7.78 10.11 -6.17
C SER A 127 7.13 9.93 -7.56
N ARG A 128 6.52 8.77 -7.82
CA ARG A 128 5.80 8.51 -9.08
C ARG A 128 4.61 9.44 -9.26
N TYR A 129 3.80 9.65 -8.22
CA TYR A 129 2.66 10.55 -8.29
C TYR A 129 3.10 12.02 -8.43
N GLU A 130 4.18 12.43 -7.76
CA GLU A 130 4.74 13.78 -7.89
C GLU A 130 5.24 14.06 -9.31
N SER A 131 5.73 13.03 -10.00
CA SER A 131 6.17 13.12 -11.40
C SER A 131 5.01 13.05 -12.39
N ASP A 132 3.99 12.24 -12.11
CA ASP A 132 2.78 12.08 -12.93
C ASP A 132 1.53 11.91 -12.03
N PRO A 133 0.81 13.00 -11.73
CA PRO A 133 -0.38 12.93 -10.88
C PRO A 133 -1.55 12.12 -11.45
N LYS A 134 -1.46 11.59 -12.67
CA LYS A 134 -2.48 10.72 -13.27
C LYS A 134 -2.22 9.23 -13.03
N VAL A 135 -1.06 8.88 -12.47
CA VAL A 135 -0.65 7.48 -12.27
C VAL A 135 -1.57 6.71 -11.30
N PHE A 136 -2.21 7.40 -10.36
CA PHE A 136 -3.29 6.87 -9.52
C PHE A 136 -4.09 8.02 -8.86
N PRO A 137 -5.27 7.78 -8.25
CA PRO A 137 -6.10 8.83 -7.66
C PRO A 137 -5.41 9.61 -6.55
N ARG A 138 -5.72 10.92 -6.45
CA ARG A 138 -5.12 11.83 -5.47
C ARG A 138 -5.35 11.38 -4.03
N GLU A 139 -6.48 10.75 -3.75
CA GLU A 139 -6.82 10.21 -2.43
C GLU A 139 -5.83 9.14 -1.98
N LEU A 140 -5.36 8.32 -2.93
CA LEU A 140 -4.33 7.32 -2.66
C LEU A 140 -2.96 7.97 -2.40
N TYR A 141 -2.64 9.09 -3.06
CA TYR A 141 -1.41 9.84 -2.76
C TYR A 141 -1.39 10.34 -1.33
N TRP A 142 -2.51 10.88 -0.83
CA TRP A 142 -2.60 11.30 0.56
C TRP A 142 -2.42 10.14 1.54
N LYS A 143 -3.01 8.97 1.23
CA LYS A 143 -2.79 7.75 2.00
C LYS A 143 -1.32 7.34 2.02
N VAL A 144 -0.68 7.32 0.85
CA VAL A 144 0.74 6.96 0.70
C VAL A 144 1.62 7.88 1.54
N LEU A 145 1.39 9.20 1.53
CA LEU A 145 2.14 10.12 2.38
C LEU A 145 1.89 9.91 3.87
N PHE A 146 0.64 9.62 4.26
CA PHE A 146 0.29 9.34 5.65
C PHE A 146 1.04 8.09 6.15
N ASP A 147 0.93 6.98 5.41
CA ASP A 147 1.56 5.70 5.75
C ASP A 147 3.09 5.78 5.69
N LEU A 148 3.66 6.53 4.74
CA LEU A 148 5.10 6.76 4.65
C LEU A 148 5.63 7.49 5.89
N GLY A 149 4.98 8.57 6.31
CA GLY A 149 5.38 9.29 7.52
C GLY A 149 5.19 8.44 8.78
N SER A 150 4.10 7.65 8.86
CA SER A 150 3.90 6.69 9.96
C SER A 150 5.02 5.65 10.03
N ALA A 151 5.44 5.09 8.89
CA ALA A 151 6.55 4.15 8.82
C ALA A 151 7.86 4.78 9.27
N TYR A 152 8.16 6.02 8.84
CA TYR A 152 9.32 6.76 9.31
C TYR A 152 9.29 7.01 10.83
N LYS A 153 8.15 7.44 11.37
CA LYS A 153 7.96 7.67 12.81
C LYS A 153 8.23 6.40 13.61
N GLN A 154 7.66 5.26 13.19
CA GLN A 154 7.85 3.97 13.86
C GLN A 154 9.31 3.46 13.79
N LEU A 155 10.06 3.84 12.75
CA LEU A 155 11.50 3.58 12.62
C LEU A 155 12.39 4.58 13.40
N GLY A 156 11.81 5.60 14.04
CA GLY A 156 12.55 6.65 14.75
C GLY A 156 13.10 7.77 13.85
N SER A 157 12.76 7.77 12.56
CA SER A 157 13.13 8.80 11.57
C SER A 157 12.19 10.00 11.66
N ALA A 158 12.29 10.75 12.77
CA ALA A 158 11.35 11.83 13.09
C ALA A 158 11.36 12.96 12.04
N GLN A 159 12.53 13.34 11.52
CA GLN A 159 12.66 14.43 10.57
C GLN A 159 12.01 14.09 9.21
N GLU A 160 12.20 12.87 8.72
CA GLU A 160 11.58 12.35 7.51
C GLU A 160 10.07 12.21 7.66
N SER A 161 9.60 11.76 8.84
CA SER A 161 8.17 11.72 9.18
C SER A 161 7.54 13.10 9.13
N GLU A 162 8.12 14.09 9.82
CA GLU A 162 7.61 15.46 9.86
C GLU A 162 7.59 16.11 8.47
N SER A 163 8.66 15.94 7.69
CA SER A 163 8.73 16.45 6.32
C SER A 163 7.65 15.83 5.42
N THR A 164 7.45 14.52 5.53
CA THR A 164 6.43 13.79 4.75
C THR A 164 5.01 14.24 5.14
N TRP A 165 4.74 14.38 6.44
CA TRP A 165 3.44 14.82 6.93
C TRP A 165 3.17 16.31 6.68
N GLN A 166 4.20 17.16 6.65
CA GLN A 166 4.07 18.53 6.19
C GLN A 166 3.68 18.58 4.71
N LYS A 167 4.28 17.73 3.86
CA LYS A 167 3.89 17.60 2.46
C LYS A 167 2.42 17.19 2.31
N LEU A 168 1.97 16.20 3.09
CA LEU A 168 0.58 15.77 3.13
C LEU A 168 -0.35 16.90 3.56
N TRP A 169 0.01 17.64 4.60
CA TRP A 169 -0.74 18.79 5.07
C TRP A 169 -0.93 19.82 3.95
N SER A 170 0.15 20.23 3.27
CA SER A 170 0.06 21.18 2.15
C SER A 170 -0.74 20.65 0.95
N ALA A 171 -0.70 19.34 0.67
CA ALA A 171 -1.33 18.75 -0.51
C ALA A 171 -2.82 18.40 -0.33
N ALA A 172 -3.27 18.12 0.89
CA ALA A 172 -4.66 17.76 1.18
C ALA A 172 -5.48 19.03 1.48
N PRO A 173 -6.67 19.23 0.86
CA PRO A 173 -7.55 20.35 1.17
C PRO A 173 -8.21 20.19 2.56
N GLU A 174 -8.92 21.21 3.03
CA GLU A 174 -9.82 21.10 4.19
C GLU A 174 -11.28 21.05 3.73
N PRO A 175 -12.14 20.19 4.30
CA PRO A 175 -11.82 19.13 5.27
C PRO A 175 -11.19 17.90 4.60
N ASN A 176 -10.30 17.20 5.30
CA ASN A 176 -9.72 15.94 4.79
C ASN A 176 -9.37 14.96 5.92
N LYS A 177 -9.77 13.70 5.76
CA LYS A 177 -9.56 12.64 6.76
C LYS A 177 -8.09 12.48 7.18
N TYR A 178 -7.15 12.65 6.24
CA TYR A 178 -5.73 12.47 6.54
C TYR A 178 -5.17 13.64 7.35
N ARG A 179 -5.69 14.86 7.20
CA ARG A 179 -5.33 15.97 8.09
C ARG A 179 -5.82 15.75 9.51
N GLU A 180 -7.01 15.17 9.69
CA GLU A 180 -7.48 14.77 11.02
C GLU A 180 -6.63 13.66 11.64
N LEU A 181 -6.24 12.65 10.86
CA LEU A 181 -5.32 11.60 11.32
C LEU A 181 -3.96 12.18 11.73
N LEU A 182 -3.41 13.15 10.98
CA LEU A 182 -2.17 13.83 11.38
C LEU A 182 -2.29 14.52 12.74
N LYS A 183 -3.41 15.19 13.02
CA LYS A 183 -3.66 15.82 14.33
C LYS A 183 -3.69 14.77 15.44
N GLN A 184 -4.32 13.61 15.20
CA GLN A 184 -4.36 12.49 16.16
C GLN A 184 -2.98 11.90 16.42
N GLU A 185 -2.11 11.88 15.40
CA GLU A 185 -0.70 11.49 15.52
C GLU A 185 0.19 12.52 16.23
N GLY A 186 -0.38 13.66 16.64
CA GLY A 186 0.32 14.75 17.31
C GLY A 186 1.12 15.65 16.38
N PHE A 187 0.93 15.56 15.06
CA PHE A 187 1.62 16.41 14.09
C PHE A 187 1.20 17.88 14.24
N LYS A 188 2.19 18.77 14.22
CA LYS A 188 1.99 20.23 14.23
C LYS A 188 2.49 20.80 12.91
N ALA A 189 1.56 21.24 12.08
CA ALA A 189 1.90 21.85 10.81
C ALA A 189 2.72 23.12 11.02
N GLN A 190 3.84 23.22 10.33
CA GLN A 190 4.58 24.47 10.23
C GLN A 190 3.78 25.43 9.35
N SER A 191 3.64 26.68 9.79
CA SER A 191 3.05 27.72 8.96
C SER A 191 3.91 27.91 7.70
N GLU A 192 3.29 28.02 6.53
CA GLU A 192 4.01 28.50 5.36
C GLU A 192 4.64 29.85 5.71
N PRO A 193 5.92 30.10 5.37
CA PRO A 193 6.46 31.43 5.49
C PRO A 193 5.56 32.36 4.68
N SER A 194 4.92 33.31 5.38
CA SER A 194 4.13 34.39 4.79
C SER A 194 4.82 34.83 3.51
N ARG A 195 4.18 34.62 2.35
CA ARG A 195 4.59 35.27 1.10
C ARG A 195 4.46 36.77 1.38
N ARG A 196 5.53 37.38 1.93
CA ARG A 196 5.67 38.82 2.01
C ARG A 196 5.47 39.30 0.58
N GLN A 197 4.33 39.96 0.35
CA GLN A 197 4.07 40.71 -0.86
C GLN A 197 5.27 41.63 -1.05
N LYS A 198 6.16 41.28 -1.98
CA LYS A 198 7.10 42.25 -2.54
C LYS A 198 6.26 43.20 -3.38
N SER A 199 5.61 44.15 -2.69
CA SER A 199 5.08 45.36 -3.28
C SER A 199 6.29 46.16 -3.74
N TRP A 200 6.68 45.96 -5.00
CA TRP A 200 7.54 46.90 -5.69
C TRP A 200 6.65 48.07 -6.07
N ARG A 201 6.73 49.15 -5.28
CA ARG A 201 6.31 50.46 -5.75
C ARG A 201 7.44 51.02 -6.62
N LEU A 202 7.13 51.27 -7.88
CA LEU A 202 7.77 52.28 -8.71
C LEU A 202 6.72 53.35 -8.99
#